data_AF-E8T2V3-F1
#
_entry.id   AF-E8T2V3-F1
#
_cell.length_a   1.000
_cell.length_b   1.000
_cell.length_c   1.000
_cell.angle_alpha   90.00
_cell.angle_beta   90.00
_cell.angle_gamma   90.00
#
_symmetry.space_group_name_H-M   'P 1'
#
loop_
_entity.id
_entity.type
_entity.pdbx_description
1 polymer ?
#
loop_
_entity_poly.entity_id
_entity_poly.type
_entity_poly.pdbx_seq_one_letter_code
_entity_poly.pdbx_strand_id
1 'polypeptide(L)'
;MNRELKAFLLYAYTFIFLYIVNGIIRWLFIRGHLPFLLMVAVEAAVMAAGLFFAYKLLAEKFFGVSDLKRVVKGWLVQFSLFVVLAYLLFASLAAVVKVPSFVLFIFLNGSLLLLYFTYRFSVERFLLGGKG
;
A
#
# COMPACT_ATOMS: atom_id res chain seq x y z
N MET A 1 -21.02 -7.86 -6.84
CA MET A 1 -19.58 -7.59 -6.63
C MET A 1 -19.09 -8.41 -5.44
N ASN A 2 -18.06 -9.26 -5.65
CA ASN A 2 -17.46 -10.13 -4.62
C ASN A 2 -17.03 -9.28 -3.40
N ARG A 3 -17.27 -9.78 -2.17
CA ARG A 3 -16.95 -9.13 -0.89
C ARG A 3 -15.48 -8.73 -0.83
N GLU A 4 -14.60 -9.60 -1.34
CA GLU A 4 -13.16 -9.36 -1.44
C GLU A 4 -12.82 -8.18 -2.34
N LEU A 5 -13.46 -8.10 -3.51
CA LEU A 5 -13.24 -7.00 -4.45
C LEU A 5 -13.72 -5.67 -3.87
N LYS A 6 -14.85 -5.66 -3.14
CA LYS A 6 -15.30 -4.46 -2.40
C LYS A 6 -14.26 -4.01 -1.37
N ALA A 7 -13.77 -4.95 -0.56
CA ALA A 7 -12.77 -4.66 0.46
C ALA A 7 -11.47 -4.13 -0.16
N PHE A 8 -11.00 -4.77 -1.23
CA PHE A 8 -9.83 -4.32 -1.96
C PHE A 8 -10.01 -2.93 -2.56
N LEU A 9 -11.15 -2.61 -3.17
CA LEU A 9 -11.38 -1.28 -3.74
C LEU A 9 -11.33 -0.18 -2.68
N LEU A 10 -11.86 -0.42 -1.47
CA LEU A 10 -11.69 0.51 -0.36
C LEU A 10 -10.21 0.63 0.06
N TYR A 11 -9.49 -0.49 0.10
CA TYR A 11 -8.06 -0.50 0.43
C TYR A 11 -7.22 0.30 -0.59
N ALA A 12 -7.47 0.07 -1.88
CA ALA A 12 -6.84 0.79 -2.97
C ALA A 12 -7.20 2.29 -2.96
N TYR A 13 -8.42 2.64 -2.61
CA TYR A 13 -8.82 4.03 -2.42
C TYR A 13 -8.04 4.68 -1.28
N THR A 14 -7.89 4.00 -0.14
CA THR A 14 -7.05 4.49 0.96
C THR A 14 -5.61 4.68 0.52
N PHE A 15 -5.04 3.74 -0.24
CA PHE A 15 -3.69 3.86 -0.78
C PHE A 15 -3.51 5.11 -1.66
N ILE A 16 -4.45 5.35 -2.58
CA ILE A 16 -4.43 6.56 -3.43
C ILE A 16 -4.57 7.82 -2.57
N PHE A 17 -5.48 7.82 -1.61
CA PHE A 17 -5.65 8.94 -0.68
C PHE A 17 -4.36 9.24 0.10
N LEU A 18 -3.68 8.22 0.60
CA LEU A 18 -2.40 8.38 1.33
C LEU A 18 -1.29 8.91 0.41
N TYR A 19 -1.28 8.56 -0.88
CA TYR A 19 -0.36 9.18 -1.83
C TYR A 19 -0.61 10.69 -2.00
N ILE A 20 -1.88 11.10 -2.06
CA ILE A 20 -2.24 12.52 -2.13
C ILE A 20 -1.81 13.23 -0.85
N VAL A 21 -2.07 12.63 0.31
CA VAL A 21 -1.63 13.17 1.62
C VAL A 21 -0.11 13.31 1.66
N ASN A 22 0.65 12.30 1.22
CA ASN A 22 2.11 12.39 1.15
C ASN A 22 2.58 13.49 0.18
N GLY A 23 1.87 13.72 -0.92
CA GLY A 23 2.13 14.87 -1.80
C GLY A 23 1.99 16.23 -1.09
N ILE A 24 0.98 16.37 -0.23
CA ILE A 24 0.77 17.57 0.59
C ILE A 24 1.86 17.70 1.65
N ILE A 25 2.22 16.60 2.33
CA ILE A 25 3.31 16.58 3.31
C ILE A 25 4.61 17.03 2.67
N ARG A 26 4.96 16.46 1.51
CA ARG A 26 6.14 16.85 0.74
C ARG A 26 6.16 18.34 0.44
N TRP A 27 5.04 18.86 -0.05
CA TRP A 27 4.90 20.27 -0.37
C TRP A 27 5.12 21.16 0.87
N LEU A 28 4.54 20.81 2.02
CA LEU A 28 4.73 21.52 3.29
C LEU A 28 6.19 21.50 3.75
N PHE A 29 6.86 20.35 3.66
CA PHE A 29 8.27 20.20 4.05
C PHE A 29 9.21 21.03 3.18
N ILE A 30 8.99 21.00 1.86
CA ILE A 30 9.74 21.84 0.92
C ILE A 30 9.52 23.31 1.24
N ARG A 31 8.26 23.73 1.49
CA ARG A 31 7.95 25.11 1.83
C ARG A 31 8.52 25.56 3.17
N GLY A 32 8.59 24.67 4.14
CA GLY A 32 9.14 24.91 5.46
C GLY A 32 10.66 24.74 5.56
N HIS A 33 11.35 24.44 4.46
CA HIS A 33 12.79 24.15 4.44
C HIS A 33 13.21 23.08 5.47
N LEU A 34 12.33 22.09 5.71
CA LEU A 34 12.55 21.04 6.69
C LEU A 34 13.51 19.95 6.17
N PRO A 35 14.18 19.19 7.06
CA PRO A 35 15.12 18.15 6.64
C PRO A 35 14.47 17.06 5.77
N PHE A 36 15.12 16.72 4.67
CA PHE A 36 14.66 15.68 3.74
C PHE A 36 14.45 14.31 4.42
N LEU A 37 15.36 13.90 5.30
CA LEU A 37 15.23 12.62 6.01
C LEU A 37 13.99 12.58 6.91
N LEU A 38 13.65 13.71 7.54
CA LEU A 38 12.44 13.81 8.35
C LEU A 38 11.18 13.70 7.48
N MET A 39 11.17 14.34 6.31
CA MET A 39 10.08 14.23 5.34
C MET A 39 9.83 12.77 4.95
N VAL A 40 10.89 12.05 4.55
CA VAL A 40 10.80 10.64 4.15
C VAL A 40 10.28 9.76 5.29
N ALA A 41 10.77 9.98 6.52
CA ALA A 41 10.31 9.25 7.69
C ALA A 41 8.81 9.48 7.97
N VAL A 42 8.34 10.72 7.86
CA VAL A 42 6.93 11.08 8.04
C VAL A 42 6.07 10.47 6.93
N GLU A 43 6.46 10.58 5.67
CA GLU A 43 5.73 9.98 4.53
C GLU A 43 5.60 8.46 4.67
N ALA A 44 6.68 7.79 5.09
CA ALA A 44 6.69 6.35 5.32
C ALA A 44 5.78 5.96 6.49
N ALA A 45 5.84 6.70 7.61
CA ALA A 45 4.99 6.46 8.77
C ALA A 45 3.50 6.64 8.43
N VAL A 46 3.15 7.70 7.69
CA VAL A 46 1.77 7.98 7.26
C VAL A 46 1.26 6.87 6.34
N MET A 47 2.06 6.45 5.36
CA MET A 47 1.68 5.36 4.45
C MET A 47 1.49 4.04 5.20
N ALA A 48 2.46 3.64 6.03
CA ALA A 48 2.41 2.38 6.76
C ALA A 48 1.25 2.34 7.76
N ALA A 49 1.08 3.39 8.57
CA ALA A 49 0.01 3.47 9.56
C ALA A 49 -1.37 3.52 8.88
N GLY A 50 -1.53 4.36 7.87
CA GLY A 50 -2.80 4.50 7.15
C GLY A 50 -3.26 3.20 6.51
N LEU A 51 -2.33 2.48 5.86
CA LEU A 51 -2.64 1.17 5.28
C LEU A 51 -2.90 0.12 6.36
N PHE A 52 -2.16 0.10 7.47
CA PHE A 52 -2.42 -0.83 8.56
C PHE A 52 -3.84 -0.69 9.12
N PHE A 53 -4.24 0.54 9.44
CA PHE A 53 -5.58 0.78 9.99
C PHE A 53 -6.68 0.46 8.97
N ALA A 54 -6.47 0.78 7.69
CA ALA A 54 -7.41 0.38 6.65
C ALA A 54 -7.51 -1.14 6.52
N TYR A 55 -6.39 -1.85 6.48
CA TYR A 55 -6.37 -3.31 6.43
C TYR A 55 -7.11 -3.92 7.63
N LYS A 56 -6.85 -3.41 8.84
CA LYS A 56 -7.54 -3.84 10.07
C LYS A 56 -9.06 -3.64 9.99
N LEU A 57 -9.50 -2.43 9.64
CA LEU A 57 -10.93 -2.10 9.53
C LEU A 57 -11.63 -2.98 8.48
N LEU A 58 -10.95 -3.26 7.37
CA LEU A 58 -11.47 -4.12 6.32
C LEU A 58 -11.48 -5.60 6.75
N ALA A 59 -10.47 -6.07 7.49
CA ALA A 59 -10.43 -7.41 8.07
C ALA A 59 -11.64 -7.66 8.99
N GLU A 60 -11.94 -6.72 9.87
CA GLU A 60 -13.07 -6.79 10.78
C GLU A 60 -14.41 -6.73 10.02
N LYS A 61 -14.59 -5.72 9.14
CA LYS A 61 -15.86 -5.49 8.42
C LYS A 61 -16.16 -6.54 7.35
N PHE A 62 -15.16 -6.90 6.54
CA PHE A 62 -15.32 -7.76 5.36
C PHE A 62 -14.83 -9.19 5.55
N PHE A 63 -14.23 -9.55 6.67
CA PHE A 63 -13.86 -10.94 6.93
C PHE A 63 -14.24 -11.43 8.33
N GLY A 64 -14.72 -10.53 9.22
CA GLY A 64 -15.12 -10.89 10.58
C GLY A 64 -13.92 -11.28 11.47
N VAL A 65 -12.70 -10.93 11.06
CA VAL A 65 -11.48 -11.28 11.78
C VAL A 65 -11.09 -10.12 12.68
N SER A 66 -11.33 -10.27 13.98
CA SER A 66 -10.92 -9.32 15.03
C SER A 66 -9.64 -9.73 15.78
N ASP A 67 -9.10 -10.92 15.48
CA ASP A 67 -7.84 -11.38 16.05
C ASP A 67 -6.67 -10.52 15.55
N LEU A 68 -6.21 -9.62 16.42
CA LEU A 68 -5.14 -8.68 16.13
C LEU A 68 -3.84 -9.40 15.69
N LYS A 69 -3.52 -10.58 16.24
CA LYS A 69 -2.29 -11.29 15.86
C LYS A 69 -2.35 -11.75 14.41
N ARG A 70 -3.51 -12.26 13.97
CA ARG A 70 -3.75 -12.65 12.57
C ARG A 70 -3.73 -11.46 11.64
N VAL A 71 -4.41 -10.38 12.01
CA VAL A 71 -4.47 -9.14 11.22
C VAL A 71 -3.07 -8.53 11.04
N VAL A 72 -2.31 -8.40 12.12
CA VAL A 72 -0.94 -7.86 12.07
C VAL A 72 -0.04 -8.74 11.20
N LYS A 73 -0.09 -10.06 11.35
CA LYS A 73 0.70 -10.99 10.53
C LYS A 73 0.34 -10.89 9.05
N GLY A 74 -0.97 -10.88 8.74
CA GLY A 74 -1.46 -10.73 7.37
C GLY A 74 -1.03 -9.40 6.74
N TRP A 75 -1.17 -8.30 7.48
CA TRP A 75 -0.76 -6.98 7.02
C TRP A 75 0.76 -6.89 6.82
N LEU A 76 1.57 -7.38 7.76
CA LEU A 76 3.04 -7.34 7.63
C LEU A 76 3.51 -8.09 6.39
N VAL A 77 2.95 -9.27 6.12
CA VAL A 77 3.29 -10.05 4.92
C VAL A 77 2.83 -9.32 3.65
N GLN A 78 1.61 -8.77 3.64
CA GLN A 78 1.11 -7.97 2.53
C GLN A 78 2.00 -6.77 2.24
N PHE A 79 2.29 -5.98 3.27
CA PHE A 79 3.01 -4.71 3.17
C PHE A 79 4.47 -4.93 2.79
N SER A 80 5.16 -5.90 3.41
CA SER A 80 6.55 -6.22 3.07
C SER A 80 6.70 -6.70 1.63
N LEU A 81 5.86 -7.64 1.19
CA LEU A 81 5.84 -8.10 -0.20
C LEU A 81 5.54 -6.96 -1.16
N PHE A 82 4.56 -6.11 -0.83
CA PHE A 82 4.23 -4.94 -1.64
C PHE A 82 5.41 -3.99 -1.78
N VAL A 83 6.08 -3.63 -0.68
CA VAL A 83 7.23 -2.72 -0.70
C VAL A 83 8.37 -3.28 -1.55
N VAL A 84 8.71 -4.56 -1.38
CA VAL A 84 9.79 -5.20 -2.15
C VAL A 84 9.45 -5.22 -3.64
N LEU A 85 8.23 -5.65 -4.00
CA LEU A 85 7.81 -5.71 -5.39
C LEU A 85 7.68 -4.33 -6.03
N ALA A 86 7.18 -3.34 -5.30
CA ALA A 86 7.09 -1.96 -5.77
C ALA A 86 8.48 -1.38 -6.02
N TYR A 87 9.45 -1.63 -5.14
CA TYR A 87 10.83 -1.21 -5.34
C TYR A 87 11.44 -1.84 -6.60
N LEU A 88 11.29 -3.17 -6.78
CA LEU A 88 11.78 -3.87 -7.96
C LEU A 88 11.11 -3.37 -9.25
N LEU A 89 9.80 -3.10 -9.20
CA LEU A 89 9.06 -2.52 -10.31
C LEU A 89 9.61 -1.13 -10.68
N PHE A 90 9.80 -0.25 -9.69
CA PHE A 90 10.34 1.08 -9.95
C PHE A 90 11.76 1.03 -10.51
N ALA A 91 12.63 0.22 -9.90
CA ALA A 91 14.02 0.07 -10.34
C ALA A 91 14.12 -0.47 -11.78
N SER A 92 13.31 -1.47 -12.12
CA SER A 92 13.27 -2.02 -13.48
C SER A 92 12.72 -1.02 -14.50
N LEU A 93 11.65 -0.29 -14.17
CA LEU A 93 11.11 0.75 -15.04
C LEU A 93 12.10 1.89 -15.25
N ALA A 94 12.78 2.35 -14.20
CA ALA A 94 13.79 3.40 -14.29
C ALA A 94 15.00 2.99 -15.15
N ALA A 95 15.34 1.70 -15.19
CA ALA A 95 16.42 1.18 -16.03
C ALA A 95 16.04 1.08 -17.52
N VAL A 96 14.77 0.76 -17.82
CA VAL A 96 14.31 0.48 -19.19
C VAL A 96 13.70 1.69 -19.87
N VAL A 97 12.95 2.52 -19.13
CA VAL A 97 12.17 3.63 -19.68
C VAL A 97 12.91 4.95 -19.47
N LYS A 98 13.27 5.60 -20.58
CA LYS A 98 14.05 6.86 -20.57
C LYS A 98 13.24 8.10 -20.22
N VAL A 99 11.92 8.03 -20.28
CA VAL A 99 11.01 9.18 -20.05
C VAL A 99 10.48 9.11 -18.62
N PRO A 100 10.90 10.01 -17.70
CA PRO A 100 10.55 9.92 -16.28
C PRO A 100 9.04 9.99 -15.99
N SER A 101 8.30 10.81 -16.75
CA SER A 101 6.83 10.90 -16.60
C SER A 101 6.15 9.58 -16.95
N PHE A 102 6.66 8.87 -17.96
CA PHE A 102 6.14 7.57 -18.37
C PHE A 102 6.50 6.47 -17.36
N VAL A 103 7.70 6.51 -16.76
CA VAL A 103 8.08 5.65 -15.62
C VAL A 103 7.05 5.78 -14.49
N LEU A 104 6.75 7.01 -14.08
CA LEU A 104 5.82 7.27 -12.98
C LEU A 104 4.41 6.81 -13.31
N PHE A 105 3.94 7.04 -14.54
CA PHE A 105 2.62 6.57 -14.97
C PHE A 105 2.50 5.04 -14.88
N ILE A 106 3.47 4.30 -15.42
CA ILE A 106 3.46 2.83 -15.36
C ILE A 106 3.60 2.36 -13.91
N PHE A 107 4.50 2.98 -13.14
CA PHE A 107 4.73 2.62 -11.75
C PHE A 107 3.47 2.75 -10.87
N LEU A 108 2.72 3.85 -11.01
CA LEU A 108 1.50 4.06 -10.23
C LEU A 108 0.42 3.02 -10.53
N ASN A 109 0.20 2.72 -11.81
CA ASN A 109 -0.75 1.69 -12.24
C ASN A 109 -0.30 0.28 -11.85
N GLY A 110 0.98 -0.04 -12.05
CA GLY A 110 1.57 -1.31 -11.65
C GLY A 110 1.55 -1.50 -10.14
N SER A 111 1.74 -0.43 -9.36
CA SER A 111 1.62 -0.48 -7.90
C SER A 111 0.22 -0.87 -7.44
N LEU A 112 -0.85 -0.42 -8.11
CA LEU A 112 -2.22 -0.85 -7.80
C LEU A 112 -2.43 -2.34 -8.06
N LEU A 113 -1.84 -2.87 -9.14
CA LEU A 113 -1.85 -4.31 -9.43
C LEU A 113 -1.08 -5.11 -8.36
N LEU A 114 0.13 -4.66 -8.00
CA LEU A 114 0.90 -5.29 -6.93
C LEU A 114 0.16 -5.25 -5.58
N LEU A 115 -0.49 -4.12 -5.29
CA LEU A 115 -1.33 -3.98 -4.10
C LEU A 115 -2.46 -5.00 -4.10
N TYR A 116 -3.13 -5.22 -5.23
CA TYR A 116 -4.17 -6.24 -5.37
C TYR A 116 -3.65 -7.65 -5.09
N PHE A 117 -2.57 -8.06 -5.75
CA PHE A 117 -2.05 -9.42 -5.60
C PHE A 117 -1.55 -9.69 -4.19
N THR A 118 -0.80 -8.75 -3.60
CA THR A 118 -0.30 -8.89 -2.23
C THR A 118 -1.44 -8.87 -1.21
N TYR A 119 -2.46 -8.03 -1.40
CA TYR A 119 -3.66 -8.00 -0.57
C TYR A 119 -4.41 -9.31 -0.64
N ARG A 120 -4.70 -9.80 -1.85
CA ARG A 120 -5.41 -11.06 -2.09
C ARG A 120 -4.67 -12.24 -1.45
N PHE A 121 -3.37 -12.36 -1.71
CA PHE A 121 -2.53 -13.39 -1.11
C PHE A 121 -2.62 -13.38 0.43
N SER A 122 -2.56 -12.19 1.01
CA SER A 122 -2.63 -12.01 2.46
C SER A 122 -4.00 -12.41 3.02
N VAL A 123 -5.09 -12.00 2.38
CA VAL A 123 -6.46 -12.35 2.77
C VAL A 123 -6.68 -13.86 2.72
N GLU A 124 -6.34 -14.49 1.59
CA GLU A 124 -6.50 -15.94 1.38
C GLU A 124 -5.73 -16.75 2.42
N ARG A 125 -4.46 -16.37 2.69
CA ARG A 125 -3.59 -17.10 3.61
C ARG A 125 -3.86 -16.85 5.09
N PHE A 126 -4.14 -15.60 5.47
CA PHE A 126 -4.15 -15.20 6.90
C PHE A 126 -5.53 -14.87 7.45
N LEU A 127 -6.46 -14.39 6.61
CA LEU A 127 -7.80 -14.01 7.05
C LEU A 127 -8.82 -15.14 6.82
N LEU A 128 -8.76 -15.78 5.65
CA LEU A 128 -9.69 -16.85 5.24
C LEU A 128 -9.17 -18.26 5.56
N GLY A 129 -7.93 -18.39 6.03
CA GLY A 129 -7.39 -19.66 6.53
C GLY A 129 -7.05 -20.69 5.46
N GLY A 130 -6.74 -20.27 4.23
CA GLY A 130 -6.23 -21.17 3.19
C GLY A 130 -7.22 -22.21 2.70
N LYS A 131 -8.51 -21.90 2.62
CA LYS A 131 -9.48 -22.71 1.86
C LYS A 131 -9.52 -22.23 0.41
N GLY A 132 -8.46 -22.59 -0.32
CA GLY A 132 -8.46 -22.71 -1.78
C GLY A 132 -8.50 -24.18 -2.14
#